data_AF-F4SV30-F1
#
_entry.id   AF-F4SV30-F1
#
_cell.length_a   1.000
_cell.length_b   1.000
_cell.length_c   1.000
_cell.angle_alpha   90.00
_cell.angle_beta   90.00
_cell.angle_gamma   90.00
#
_symmetry.space_group_name_H-M   'P 1'
#
loop_
_entity.id
_entity.type
_entity.pdbx_description
1 polymer ?
#
loop_
_entity_poly.entity_id
_entity_poly.type
_entity_poly.pdbx_seq_one_letter_code
_entity_poly.pdbx_strand_id
1 'polypeptide(L)' 'MEEETLPAKLVSPVNVTPSMNAIICSGKATYTDLQERLSVRDMYNLLEIISVESFNKRVWNKHQEQR' A
#
# COMPACT_ATOMS: atom_id res chain seq x y z
N MET A 1 28.62 12.00 -16.74
CA MET A 1 27.89 11.93 -15.45
C MET A 1 26.44 12.13 -15.83
N GLU A 2 25.73 11.04 -16.05
CA GLU A 2 24.34 11.07 -16.50
C GLU A 2 23.48 11.55 -15.32
N GLU A 3 22.76 12.66 -15.50
CA GLU A 3 21.72 13.10 -14.57
C GLU A 3 20.64 12.01 -14.54
N GLU A 4 20.59 11.25 -13.44
CA GLU A 4 19.44 10.42 -13.10
C GLU A 4 18.22 11.34 -12.93
N THR A 5 17.48 11.51 -14.03
CA THR A 5 16.20 12.20 -14.02
C THR A 5 15.26 11.41 -13.10
N LEU A 6 15.05 11.92 -11.89
CA LEU A 6 14.12 11.38 -10.91
C LEU A 6 12.78 11.07 -11.61
N PRO A 7 12.17 9.89 -11.38
CA PRO A 7 11.00 9.47 -12.13
C PRO A 7 9.91 10.55 -12.00
N ALA A 8 9.41 10.98 -13.15
CA ALA A 8 8.35 11.97 -13.29
C ALA A 8 7.29 11.73 -12.21
N LYS A 9 7.07 12.75 -11.37
CA LYS A 9 6.11 12.85 -10.26
C LYS A 9 5.05 11.75 -10.33
N LEU A 10 5.22 10.69 -9.53
CA LEU A 10 4.34 9.52 -9.54
C LEU A 10 2.88 9.97 -9.49
N VAL A 11 2.09 9.58 -10.49
CA VAL A 11 0.69 9.98 -10.63
C VAL A 11 -0.20 9.03 -9.84
N SER A 12 -1.15 9.59 -9.10
CA SER A 12 -2.17 8.81 -8.39
C SER A 12 -3.43 8.68 -9.25
N PRO A 13 -4.19 7.58 -9.14
CA PRO A 13 -5.49 7.47 -9.77
C PRO A 13 -6.42 8.57 -9.23
N VAL A 14 -7.06 9.33 -10.11
CA VAL A 14 -7.90 10.50 -9.72
C VAL A 14 -9.27 10.06 -9.17
N ASN A 15 -9.79 8.94 -9.67
CA ASN A 15 -11.14 8.45 -9.36
C ASN A 15 -11.17 7.32 -8.31
N VAL A 16 -10.00 6.93 -7.79
CA VAL A 16 -9.89 5.90 -6.77
C VAL A 16 -9.46 6.58 -5.48
N THR A 17 -10.14 6.30 -4.38
CA THR A 17 -9.76 6.87 -3.09
C THR A 17 -8.33 6.44 -2.73
N PRO A 18 -7.53 7.28 -2.04
CA PRO A 18 -6.18 6.91 -1.64
C PRO A 18 -6.12 5.59 -0.86
N SER A 19 -7.15 5.32 -0.06
CA SER A 19 -7.34 4.08 0.69
C SER A 19 -7.45 2.85 -0.22
N MET A 20 -8.30 2.89 -1.25
CA MET A 20 -8.43 1.81 -2.22
C MET A 20 -7.13 1.61 -3.00
N ASN A 21 -6.47 2.70 -3.40
CA ASN A 21 -5.19 2.62 -4.11
C ASN A 21 -4.10 1.96 -3.25
N ALA A 22 -4.01 2.30 -1.96
CA ALA A 22 -3.04 1.68 -1.04
C ALA A 22 -3.26 0.17 -0.89
N ILE A 23 -4.52 -0.28 -0.82
CA ILE A 23 -4.85 -1.71 -0.76
C ILE A 23 -4.43 -2.41 -2.06
N ILE A 24 -4.74 -1.83 -3.23
CA ILE A 24 -4.35 -2.41 -4.53
C ILE A 24 -2.82 -2.49 -4.65
N CYS A 25 -2.11 -1.40 -4.34
CA CYS A 25 -0.65 -1.36 -4.41
C CYS A 25 0.04 -2.32 -3.43
N SER A 26 -0.62 -2.69 -2.33
CA SER A 26 -0.11 -3.70 -1.39
C SER A 26 -0.20 -5.14 -1.92
N GLY A 27 -0.94 -5.36 -3.01
CA GLY A 27 -1.19 -6.69 -3.59
C GLY A 27 -2.18 -7.55 -2.80
N LYS A 28 -2.84 -7.00 -1.78
CA LYS A 28 -3.79 -7.73 -0.90
C LYS A 28 -5.18 -7.89 -1.51
N ALA A 29 -5.59 -7.02 -2.43
CA ALA A 29 -6.86 -7.14 -3.16
C ALA A 29 -6.75 -6.45 -4.54
N THR A 30 -7.53 -6.92 -5.51
CA THR A 30 -7.66 -6.24 -6.82
C THR A 30 -8.73 -5.14 -6.78
N TYR A 31 -8.74 -4.30 -7.81
CA TYR A 31 -9.79 -3.30 -7.98
C TYR A 31 -11.20 -3.91 -8.02
N THR A 32 -11.35 -5.04 -8.72
CA THR A 32 -12.63 -5.75 -8.84
C THR A 32 -13.07 -6.34 -7.50
N ASP A 33 -12.14 -6.91 -6.72
CA ASP A 33 -12.46 -7.39 -5.36
C ASP A 33 -12.98 -6.25 -4.48
N LEU A 34 -12.40 -5.06 -4.59
CA LEU A 34 -12.82 -3.87 -3.85
C LEU A 34 -14.17 -3.31 -4.31
N GLN A 35 -14.46 -3.37 -5.61
CA GLN A 35 -15.70 -2.85 -6.17
C GLN A 35 -16.90 -3.79 -5.95
N GLU A 36 -16.69 -5.10 -6.03
CA GLU A 36 -17.78 -6.08 -6.04
C GLU A 36 -18.06 -6.70 -4.66
N ARG A 37 -17.07 -6.75 -3.77
CA ARG A 37 -17.13 -7.60 -2.56
C ARG A 37 -16.89 -6.87 -1.25
N LEU A 38 -16.30 -5.68 -1.25
CA LEU A 38 -15.83 -5.03 -0.04
C LEU A 38 -16.68 -3.79 0.28
N SER A 39 -17.31 -3.81 1.45
CA SER A 39 -17.97 -2.63 2.00
C SER A 39 -16.94 -1.60 2.47
N VAL A 40 -17.37 -0.36 2.74
CA VAL A 40 -16.51 0.68 3.35
C VAL A 40 -15.80 0.18 4.61
N ARG A 41 -16.46 -0.67 5.40
CA ARG A 41 -15.89 -1.24 6.62
C ARG A 41 -14.72 -2.19 6.32
N ASP A 42 -14.87 -3.01 5.30
CA ASP A 42 -13.84 -3.98 4.92
C ASP A 42 -12.59 -3.29 4.36
N MET A 43 -12.77 -2.15 3.67
CA MET A 43 -11.66 -1.30 3.24
C MET A 43 -10.82 -0.80 4.43
N TYR A 44 -11.47 -0.32 5.51
CA TYR A 44 -10.74 0.12 6.71
C TYR A 44 -10.03 -1.04 7.43
N ASN A 45 -10.67 -2.20 7.53
CA ASN A 45 -10.05 -3.40 8.11
C ASN A 45 -8.79 -3.80 7.33
N LEU A 46 -8.85 -3.78 5.99
CA LEU A 46 -7.69 -4.09 5.14
C LEU A 46 -6.55 -3.08 5.32
N LEU A 47 -6.86 -1.79 5.42
CA LEU A 47 -5.86 -0.76 5.70
C LEU A 47 -5.16 -0.97 7.04
N GLU A 48 -5.90 -1.36 8.08
CA GLU A 48 -5.34 -1.68 9.38
C GLU A 48 -4.38 -2.86 9.29
N ILE A 49 -4.80 -3.97 8.65
CA ILE A 49 -3.97 -5.16 8.43
C ILE A 49 -2.65 -4.79 7.73
N ILE A 50 -2.73 -4.05 6.62
CA ILE A 50 -1.55 -3.62 5.85
C ILE A 50 -0.61 -2.75 6.71
N SER A 51 -1.17 -1.85 7.50
CA SER A 51 -0.39 -0.93 8.35
C SER A 51 0.37 -1.69 9.44
N VAL A 52 -0.30 -2.65 10.09
CA VAL A 52 0.30 -3.51 11.13
C VAL A 52 1.39 -4.41 10.54
N GLU A 53 1.12 -5.08 9.42
CA GLU A 53 2.12 -5.92 8.74
C GLU A 53 3.37 -5.10 8.34
N SER A 54 3.17 -3.92 7.77
CA SER A 54 4.26 -3.03 7.36
C SER A 54 5.10 -2.55 8.56
N PHE A 55 4.45 -2.24 9.68
CA PHE A 55 5.15 -1.92 10.92
C PHE A 55 5.96 -3.11 11.43
N ASN A 56 5.36 -4.30 11.52
CA ASN A 56 6.03 -5.50 12.00
C ASN A 56 7.25 -5.85 11.15
N LYS A 57 7.14 -5.75 9.82
CA LYS A 57 8.26 -5.96 8.90
C LYS A 57 9.40 -4.97 9.15
N ARG A 58 9.09 -3.69 9.38
CA ARG A 58 10.11 -2.68 9.72
C ARG A 58 10.81 -2.99 11.04
N VAL A 59 10.06 -3.35 12.08
CA VAL A 59 10.63 -3.72 13.40
C VAL A 59 11.52 -4.95 13.27
N TRP A 60 11.07 -5.97 12.55
CA TRP A 60 11.83 -7.19 12.31
C TRP A 60 13.15 -6.93 11.57
N ASN A 61 13.09 -6.16 10.47
CA ASN A 61 14.28 -5.80 9.71
C ASN A 61 15.30 -5.05 10.58
N LYS A 62 14.84 -4.07 11.37
CA LYS A 62 15.70 -3.32 12.29
C LYS A 62 16.38 -4.24 13.32
N HIS A 63 15.67 -5.25 13.82
CA HIS A 63 16.25 -6.23 14.74
C HIS A 63 17.32 -7.10 14.06
N GLN A 64 17.10 -7.50 12.80
CA GLN A 64 18.09 -8.27 12.03
C GLN A 64 19.35 -7.47 11.72
N GLU A 65 19.23 -6.17 11.44
CA GLU A 65 20.37 -5.26 11.20
C GLU A 65 21.23 -5.02 12.44
N GLN A 66 20.70 -5.25 13.64
CA GLN A 66 21.40 -5.08 14.92
C GLN A 66 22.08 -6.37 15.43
N ARG A 67 21.91 -7.50 14.73
CA ARG A 67 22.59 -8.77 15.03
C ARG A 67 23.81 -8.96 14.13
#